data_AF-A0A8T4NW53-F1
#
_entry.id   AF-A0A8T4NW53-F1
#
_cell.length_a   1.000
_cell.length_b   1.000
_cell.length_c   1.000
_cell.angle_alpha   90.00
_cell.angle_beta   90.00
_cell.angle_gamma   90.00
#
_symmetry.space_group_name_H-M   'P 1'
#
loop_
_entity.id
_entity.type
_entity.pdbx_description
1 polymer ?
#
loop_
_entity_poly.entity_id
_entity_poly.type
_entity_poly.pdbx_seq_one_letter_code
_entity_poly.pdbx_strand_id
1 'polypeptide(L)' 'MGDYICRNCGYRFKAVADQKDKLCQYCGEKSVIKEPSADELLSEID' A
#
# COMPACT_ATOMS: atom_id res chain seq x y z
N MET A 1 -1.82 -11.04 0.54
CA MET A 1 -0.90 -10.22 -0.27
C MET A 1 -1.61 -8.89 -0.48
N GLY A 2 -1.02 -7.78 -0.05
CA GLY A 2 -1.63 -6.45 -0.12
C GLY A 2 -0.91 -5.57 -1.13
N ASP A 3 -1.65 -4.69 -1.79
CA ASP A 3 -1.11 -3.63 -2.63
C ASP A 3 -0.71 -2.44 -1.74
N TYR A 4 0.46 -1.87 -1.98
CA TYR A 4 0.99 -0.74 -1.24
C TYR A 4 1.40 0.38 -2.19
N ILE A 5 1.20 1.63 -1.76
CA ILE A 5 1.62 2.82 -2.50
C ILE A 5 2.39 3.77 -1.60
N CYS A 6 3.51 4.30 -2.12
CA CYS A 6 4.22 5.38 -1.45
C CYS A 6 3.52 6.72 -1.72
N ARG A 7 3.16 7.45 -0.66
CA ARG A 7 2.53 8.78 -0.74
C ARG A 7 3.48 9.88 -1.20
N ASN A 8 4.80 9.66 -1.07
CA ASN A 8 5.80 10.64 -1.48
C ASN A 8 6.08 10.58 -3.00
N CYS A 9 6.35 9.40 -3.56
CA CYS A 9 6.71 9.24 -4.96
C CYS A 9 5.64 8.56 -5.84
N GLY A 10 4.57 8.02 -5.25
CA GLY A 10 3.53 7.30 -5.97
C GLY A 10 3.88 5.86 -6.39
N TYR A 11 5.05 5.35 -6.00
CA TYR A 11 5.47 4.00 -6.35
C TYR A 11 4.56 2.93 -5.74
N ARG A 12 4.02 2.04 -6.57
CA ARG A 12 3.12 0.94 -6.19
C ARG A 12 3.85 -0.40 -6.19
N PHE A 13 3.64 -1.21 -5.16
CA PHE A 13 4.23 -2.55 -5.05
C PHE A 13 3.36 -3.49 -4.22
N LYS A 14 3.46 -4.79 -4.50
CA LYS A 14 2.75 -5.83 -3.75
C LYS A 14 3.67 -6.38 -2.66
N ALA A 15 3.14 -6.55 -1.45
CA ALA A 15 3.85 -7.23 -0.38
C ALA A 15 2.97 -8.32 0.26
N VAL A 16 3.63 -9.42 0.63
CA VAL A 16 2.98 -10.56 1.30
C VAL A 16 2.72 -10.30 2.79
N ALA A 17 3.47 -9.39 3.42
CA ALA A 17 3.34 -9.03 4.84
C ALA A 17 2.97 -7.55 5.03
N ASP A 18 2.50 -7.19 6.22
CA ASP A 18 2.18 -5.81 6.59
C ASP A 18 3.44 -4.94 6.55
N GLN A 19 3.46 -3.92 5.67
CA GLN A 19 4.63 -3.05 5.45
C GLN A 19 4.54 -1.73 6.23
N LYS A 20 3.81 -1.69 7.36
CA LYS A 20 3.53 -0.45 8.15
C LYS A 20 4.75 0.41 8.49
N ASP A 21 5.95 -0.18 8.50
CA ASP A 21 7.19 0.50 8.91
C ASP A 21 8.31 0.46 7.85
N LYS A 22 8.04 0.00 6.62
CA LYS A 22 9.10 -0.10 5.59
C LYS A 22 9.19 1.14 4.71
N LEU A 23 10.43 1.53 4.47
CA LEU A 23 10.81 2.58 3.52
C LEU A 23 10.37 2.18 2.10
N CYS A 24 9.92 3.16 1.33
CA CYS A 24 9.69 2.98 -0.09
C CYS A 24 10.99 2.56 -0.77
N GLN A 25 10.98 1.44 -1.51
CA GLN A 25 12.18 0.96 -2.21
C GLN A 25 12.63 1.87 -3.35
N TYR A 26 11.78 2.80 -3.77
CA TYR A 26 12.08 3.73 -4.86
C TYR A 26 12.71 5.04 -4.37
N CYS A 27 12.11 5.69 -3.37
CA CYS A 27 12.56 6.99 -2.87
C CYS A 27 13.15 6.97 -1.46
N GLY A 28 13.10 5.83 -0.75
CA GLY A 28 13.63 5.69 0.61
C GLY A 28 12.79 6.37 1.70
N GLU A 29 11.58 6.83 1.39
CA GLU A 29 10.71 7.56 2.33
C GLU A 29 9.79 6.60 3.12
N LYS A 30 9.46 6.88 4.38
CA LYS A 30 8.63 5.97 5.22
C LYS A 30 7.13 6.10 4.96
N SER A 31 6.74 7.05 4.10
CA SER A 31 5.35 7.34 3.76
C SER A 31 4.77 6.29 2.79
N VAL A 32 4.55 5.04 3.25
CA VAL A 32 3.92 3.96 2.48
C VAL A 32 2.59 3.57 3.14
N ILE A 33 1.52 3.49 2.34
CA ILE A 33 0.20 3.06 2.81
C ILE A 33 -0.24 1.80 2.06
N LYS A 34 -1.03 0.95 2.73
CA LYS A 34 -1.70 -0.19 2.10
C LYS A 34 -2.90 0.35 1.32
N GLU A 35 -2.98 0.04 0.03
CA GLU A 35 -4.21 0.28 -0.74
C GLU A 35 -5.23 -0.78 -0.33
N PRO A 36 -6.49 -0.38 -0.05
CA PRO A 36 -7.56 -1.34 0.18
C PRO A 36 -7.73 -2.19 -1.07
N SER A 37 -7.87 -3.50 -0.90
CA SER A 37 -8.16 -4.38 -2.02
C SER A 37 -9.52 -4.02 -2.61
N ALA A 38 -9.70 -4.22 -3.92
CA ALA A 38 -10.99 -4.01 -4.59
C ALA A 38 -12.15 -4.77 -3.90
N ASP A 39 -11.85 -5.91 -3.28
CA ASP A 39 -12.77 -6.73 -2.51
C ASP A 39 -13.28 -6.03 -1.23
N GLU A 40 -12.43 -5.24 -0.55
CA GLU A 40 -12.83 -4.45 0.63
C GLU A 40 -13.68 -3.24 0.22
N LEU A 41 -13.35 -2.61 -0.92
CA LEU A 41 -14.12 -1.46 -1.45
C LEU A 41 -15.54 -1.84 -1.89
N LEU A 42 -15.77 -3.10 -2.29
CA LEU A 42 -17.08 -3.60 -2.69
C LEU A 42 -18.00 -3.91 -1.50
N SER A 43 -17.44 -4.12 -0.30
CA SER A 43 -18.21 -4.47 0.90
C SER A 43 -18.89 -3.27 1.58
N GLU A 44 -18.58 -2.03 1.19
CA GLU A 44 -19.23 -0.81 1.72
C GLU A 44 -20.47 -0.37 0.90
N ILE A 45 -20.89 -1.18 -0.08
CA ILE A 45 -22.07 -0.95 -0.92
C ILE A 45 -23.14 -2.02 -0.60
N ASP A 46 -23.71 -1.99 0.60
CA ASP A 46 -24.97 -2.67 0.97
C ASP A 46 -25.84 -1.76 1.85
#